data_AF-A0A7J2IS12-F1
#
_entry.id   AF-A0A7J2IS12-F1
#
_cell.length_a   1.000
_cell.length_b   1.000
_cell.length_c   1.000
_cell.angle_alpha   90.00
_cell.angle_beta   90.00
_cell.angle_gamma   90.00
#
_symmetry.space_group_name_H-M   'P 1'
#
loop_
_entity.id
_entity.type
_entity.pdbx_description
1 polymer ?
#
loop_
_entity_poly.entity_id
_entity_poly.type
_entity_poly.pdbx_seq_one_letter_code
_entity_poly.pdbx_strand_id
1 'polypeptide(L)'
;MVIERDAQYFMEYIANRFEEVLRVLIFIGNIAAIITIIVGCIMWLSRFDPNGGKRLLLYGIILAIIIKFLATLKLPSMIMP
;
A
#
# COMPACT_ATOMS: atom_id res chain seq x y z
N MET A 1 23.44 7.50 -29.41
CA MET A 1 24.37 6.94 -28.40
C MET A 1 24.50 7.76 -27.13
N VAL A 2 25.03 9.00 -27.10
CA VAL A 2 25.16 9.76 -25.83
C VAL A 2 23.78 10.19 -25.26
N ILE A 3 22.93 10.79 -26.11
CA ILE A 3 21.59 11.26 -25.70
C ILE A 3 20.67 10.11 -25.23
N GLU A 4 20.78 8.94 -25.86
CA GLU A 4 20.01 7.75 -25.45
C GLU A 4 20.46 7.24 -24.07
N ARG A 5 21.76 7.28 -23.79
CA ARG A 5 22.32 6.88 -22.50
C ARG A 5 21.90 7.84 -21.38
N ASP A 6 21.87 9.14 -21.66
CA ASP A 6 21.43 10.16 -20.70
C ASP A 6 19.93 10.02 -20.37
N ALA A 7 19.11 9.67 -21.37
CA ALA A 7 17.69 9.37 -21.16
C ALA A 7 17.50 8.12 -20.29
N GLN A 8 18.32 7.08 -20.45
CA GLN A 8 18.25 5.87 -19.62
C GLN A 8 18.56 6.18 -18.15
N TYR A 9 19.61 6.96 -17.85
CA TYR A 9 19.93 7.36 -16.47
C TYR A 9 18.82 8.19 -15.83
N PHE A 10 18.18 9.07 -16.60
CA PHE A 10 17.07 9.87 -16.12
C PHE A 10 15.85 8.99 -15.78
N MET A 11 15.52 8.02 -16.62
CA MET A 11 14.43 7.08 -16.38
C MET A 11 14.70 6.18 -15.17
N GLU A 12 15.93 5.70 -15.00
CA GLU A 12 16.35 4.91 -13.84
C GLU A 12 16.25 5.71 -12.54
N TYR A 13 16.66 7.00 -12.57
CA TYR A 13 16.52 7.90 -11.43
C TYR A 13 15.06 8.08 -11.02
N ILE A 14 14.16 8.35 -11.98
CA ILE A 14 12.73 8.51 -11.71
C ILE A 14 12.14 7.20 -11.17
N ALA A 15 12.47 6.07 -11.78
CA ALA A 15 11.98 4.76 -11.39
C ALA A 15 12.35 4.43 -9.92
N ASN A 16 13.61 4.66 -9.54
CA ASN A 16 14.07 4.46 -8.16
C ASN A 16 13.34 5.36 -7.15
N ARG A 17 13.12 6.64 -7.49
CA ARG A 17 12.36 7.56 -6.61
C ARG A 17 10.91 7.16 -6.46
N PHE A 18 10.29 6.71 -7.54
CA PHE A 18 8.91 6.22 -7.49
C PHE A 18 8.81 4.96 -6.63
N GLU A 19 9.80 4.07 -6.71
CA GLU A 19 9.85 2.86 -5.89
C GLU A 19 9.95 3.17 -4.38
N GLU A 20 10.76 4.16 -4.02
CA GLU A 20 10.91 4.64 -2.65
C GLU A 20 9.58 5.15 -2.09
N VAL A 21 8.87 5.99 -2.86
CA VAL A 21 7.55 6.51 -2.47
C VAL A 21 6.53 5.38 -2.33
N LEU A 22 6.49 4.43 -3.28
CA LEU A 22 5.58 3.28 -3.19
C LEU A 22 5.87 2.41 -1.97
N ARG A 23 7.13 2.24 -1.59
CA ARG A 23 7.52 1.48 -0.40
C ARG A 23 6.98 2.14 0.88
N VAL A 24 7.10 3.45 0.99
CA VAL A 24 6.55 4.22 2.11
C VAL A 24 5.02 4.15 2.13
N LEU A 25 4.38 4.27 0.97
CA LEU A 25 2.92 4.19 0.85
C LEU A 25 2.39 2.82 1.28
N ILE A 26 3.02 1.73 0.87
CA ILE A 26 2.67 0.36 1.28
C ILE A 26 2.85 0.20 2.79
N PHE A 27 3.93 0.73 3.36
CA PHE A 27 4.18 0.66 4.79
C PHE A 27 3.09 1.36 5.61
N ILE A 28 2.79 2.61 5.28
CA ILE A 28 1.75 3.39 5.98
C ILE A 28 0.38 2.76 5.76
N GLY A 29 0.08 2.30 4.54
CA GLY A 29 -1.18 1.65 4.21
C GLY A 29 -1.43 0.36 5.01
N ASN A 30 -0.39 -0.46 5.22
CA ASN A 30 -0.48 -1.65 6.06
C ASN A 30 -0.80 -1.31 7.52
N ILE A 31 -0.11 -0.31 8.09
CA ILE A 31 -0.37 0.14 9.46
C ILE A 31 -1.81 0.67 9.58
N ALA A 32 -2.25 1.50 8.64
CA ALA A 32 -3.61 2.05 8.62
C ALA A 32 -4.67 0.95 8.54
N ALA A 33 -4.45 -0.08 7.70
CA ALA A 33 -5.36 -1.21 7.59
C ALA A 33 -5.45 -2.00 8.90
N ILE A 34 -4.32 -2.27 9.55
CA ILE A 34 -4.27 -2.97 10.84
C ILE A 34 -5.03 -2.19 11.91
N ILE A 35 -4.76 -0.89 12.05
CA ILE A 35 -5.43 -0.04 13.05
C ILE A 35 -6.94 -0.03 12.80
N THR A 36 -7.36 0.14 11.55
CA THR A 36 -8.78 0.19 11.17
C THR A 36 -9.49 -1.13 11.49
N ILE A 37 -8.85 -2.27 11.21
CA ILE A 37 -9.36 -3.61 11.56
C ILE A 37 -9.50 -3.75 13.08
N ILE A 38 -8.48 -3.37 13.85
CA ILE A 38 -8.49 -3.48 15.31
C ILE A 38 -9.61 -2.62 15.90
N VAL A 39 -9.70 -1.35 15.50
CA VAL A 39 -10.74 -0.43 16.00
C VAL A 39 -12.12 -0.94 15.62
N GLY A 40 -12.31 -1.42 14.38
CA GLY A 40 -13.56 -2.02 13.93
C GLY A 40 -13.97 -3.24 14.76
N CYS A 41 -13.02 -4.13 15.05
CA CYS A 41 -13.23 -5.28 15.94
C CYS A 41 -13.61 -4.84 17.36
N ILE A 42 -12.90 -3.87 17.95
CA ILE A 42 -13.19 -3.39 19.30
C ILE A 42 -14.61 -2.80 19.36
N MET A 43 -14.97 -1.92 18.42
CA MET A 43 -16.31 -1.31 18.36
C MET A 43 -17.42 -2.36 18.17
N TRP A 44 -17.15 -3.39 17.37
CA TRP A 44 -18.11 -4.47 17.14
C TRP A 44 -18.29 -5.37 18.37
N LEU A 45 -17.19 -5.82 18.99
CA LEU A 45 -17.21 -6.75 20.12
C LEU A 45 -17.67 -6.09 21.42
N SER A 46 -17.32 -4.81 21.63
CA SER A 46 -17.77 -4.03 22.80
C SER A 46 -19.24 -3.61 22.73
N ARG A 47 -19.92 -3.83 21.60
CA ARG A 47 -21.28 -3.35 21.30
C ARG A 47 -21.46 -1.83 21.45
N PHE A 48 -20.38 -1.04 21.44
CA PHE A 48 -20.45 0.42 21.50
C PHE A 48 -21.15 0.99 20.26
N ASP A 49 -20.72 0.58 19.07
CA ASP A 49 -21.42 0.79 17.81
C ASP A 49 -21.17 -0.42 16.90
N PRO A 50 -21.99 -1.47 17.00
CA PRO A 50 -21.76 -2.71 16.29
C PRO A 50 -21.93 -2.59 14.77
N ASN A 51 -22.72 -1.61 14.29
CA ASN A 51 -22.91 -1.40 12.87
C ASN A 51 -21.72 -0.61 12.28
N GLY A 52 -21.28 0.45 12.97
CA GLY A 52 -20.06 1.17 12.60
C GLY A 52 -18.81 0.30 12.69
N GLY A 53 -18.68 -0.51 13.75
CA GLY A 53 -17.56 -1.44 13.94
C GLY A 53 -17.43 -2.47 12.83
N LYS A 54 -18.53 -3.11 12.41
CA LYS A 54 -18.54 -4.03 11.26
C LYS A 54 -18.15 -3.36 9.95
N ARG A 55 -18.66 -2.15 9.69
CA ARG A 55 -18.31 -1.39 8.48
C ARG A 55 -16.83 -1.02 8.49
N LEU A 56 -16.33 -0.52 9.61
CA LEU A 56 -14.94 -0.14 9.78
C LEU A 56 -14.01 -1.34 9.59
N LEU A 57 -14.34 -2.48 10.21
CA LEU A 57 -13.62 -3.74 10.01
C LEU A 57 -13.58 -4.14 8.52
N LEU A 58 -14.72 -4.10 7.83
CA LEU A 58 -14.81 -4.41 6.39
C LEU A 58 -13.91 -3.46 5.57
N TYR A 59 -13.97 -2.15 5.81
CA TYR A 59 -13.13 -1.18 5.11
C TYR A 59 -11.64 -1.37 5.41
N GLY A 60 -11.28 -1.76 6.64
CA GLY A 60 -9.91 -2.11 6.98
C GLY A 60 -9.40 -3.36 6.22
N ILE A 61 -10.25 -4.37 6.06
CA ILE A 61 -9.94 -5.57 5.25
C ILE A 61 -9.79 -5.19 3.77
N ILE A 62 -10.72 -4.39 3.22
CA ILE A 62 -10.64 -3.92 1.84
C ILE A 62 -9.34 -3.12 1.62
N LEU A 63 -8.98 -2.24 2.55
CA LEU A 63 -7.74 -1.48 2.49
C LEU A 63 -6.52 -2.41 2.50
N ALA A 64 -6.50 -3.44 3.36
CA ALA A 64 -5.43 -4.44 3.38
C ALA A 64 -5.30 -5.16 2.03
N ILE A 65 -6.42 -5.51 1.39
CA ILE A 65 -6.43 -6.14 0.06
C ILE A 65 -5.86 -5.18 -0.98
N ILE A 66 -6.27 -3.91 -0.99
CA ILE A 66 -5.78 -2.90 -1.92
C ILE A 66 -4.26 -2.69 -1.76
N ILE A 67 -3.77 -2.58 -0.53
CA ILE A 67 -2.34 -2.41 -0.25
C ILE A 67 -1.55 -3.67 -0.64
N LYS A 68 -2.09 -4.86 -0.37
CA LYS A 68 -1.47 -6.12 -0.81
C LYS A 68 -1.43 -6.21 -2.33
N PHE A 69 -2.49 -5.80 -3.02
CA PHE A 69 -2.53 -5.74 -4.47
C PHE A 69 -1.50 -4.75 -5.02
N LEU A 70 -1.41 -3.55 -4.43
CA LEU A 70 -0.40 -2.55 -4.77
C LEU A 70 1.03 -3.07 -4.57
N ALA A 71 1.29 -3.78 -3.47
CA ALA A 71 2.59 -4.40 -3.20
C ALA A 71 2.92 -5.54 -4.19
N THR A 72 1.93 -6.33 -4.59
CA THR A 72 2.11 -7.36 -5.63
C THR A 72 2.39 -6.75 -6.99
N LEU A 73 1.70 -5.67 -7.37
CA LEU A 73 1.94 -4.94 -8.62
C LEU A 73 3.30 -4.25 -8.65
N LYS A 74 3.85 -3.88 -7.50
CA LYS A 74 5.21 -3.36 -7.38
C LYS A 74 6.27 -4.43 -7.75
N LEU A 75 5.97 -5.72 -7.56
CA LEU A 75 6.96 -6.79 -7.63
C LEU A 75 7.36 -7.34 -9.02
N PRO A 76 6.65 -7.17 -10.17
CA PRO A 76 7.06 -7.81 -11.42
C PRO A 76 7.81 -6.91 -12.43
N SER A 77 8.20 -5.67 -12.10
CA SER A 77 8.86 -4.78 -13.10
C SER A 77 10.20 -4.15 -12.68
N MET A 78 10.71 -4.42 -11.48
CA MET A 78 12.00 -3.86 -11.00
C MET A 78 13.01 -4.93 -10.57
N ILE A 79 12.79 -6.18 -10.99
CA ILE A 79 13.78 -7.25 -10.93
C ILE A 79 13.66 -8.08 -12.21
N MET A 80 14.19 -7.54 -13.32
CA MET A 80 14.93 -8.38 -14.25
C MET A 80 16.28 -7.68 -14.48
N PRO A 81 17.40 -8.42 -14.50
CA PRO A 81 18.69 -7.86 -14.85
C PRO A 81 18.68 -7.22 -16.24
#